data_AF-A0A963H9S9-F1
#
_entry.id   AF-A0A963H9S9-F1
#
_cell.length_a   1.000
_cell.length_b   1.000
_cell.length_c   1.000
_cell.angle_alpha   90.00
_cell.angle_beta   90.00
_cell.angle_gamma   90.00
#
_symmetry.space_group_name_H-M   'P 1'
#
loop_
_entity.id
_entity.type
_entity.pdbx_description
1 polymer ?
#
loop_
_entity_poly.entity_id
_entity_poly.type
_entity_poly.pdbx_seq_one_letter_code
_entity_poly.pdbx_strand_id
1 'polypeptide(L)'
;HNGSVPTLDDLLTAPSQRPVLFYRGYDVLDTDKVGFVASGADAQAHGFRFDTRLRGNGNAGHDYGTGLTAPEKRALIEFLKTL
;
A
#
# COMPACT_ATOMS: atom_id res chain seq x y z
N HIS A 1 -6.01 0.64 -9.55
CA HIS A 1 -7.16 0.09 -10.31
C HIS A 1 -7.80 -1.14 -9.65
N ASN A 2 -7.07 -2.01 -8.95
CA ASN A 2 -7.59 -3.23 -8.30
C ASN A 2 -7.42 -3.28 -6.76
N GLY A 3 -6.83 -2.25 -6.16
CA GLY A 3 -6.53 -2.20 -4.72
C GLY A 3 -5.42 -3.16 -4.31
N SER A 4 -4.45 -3.43 -5.19
CA SER A 4 -3.36 -4.39 -4.96
C SER A 4 -2.13 -3.84 -4.23
N VAL A 5 -2.18 -2.58 -3.80
CA VAL A 5 -1.13 -1.92 -3.01
C VAL A 5 -1.82 -1.23 -1.83
N PRO A 6 -1.48 -1.53 -0.57
CA PRO A 6 -2.33 -1.17 0.56
C PRO A 6 -2.18 0.29 1.04
N THR A 7 -1.06 0.94 0.75
CA THR A 7 -0.78 2.32 1.19
C THR A 7 -0.07 3.15 0.10
N LEU A 8 -0.09 4.48 0.23
CA LEU A 8 0.66 5.37 -0.65
C LEU A 8 2.18 5.18 -0.49
N ASP A 9 2.64 4.94 0.73
CA ASP A 9 4.04 4.58 0.99
C ASP A 9 4.44 3.34 0.17
N ASP A 10 3.64 2.27 0.22
CA ASP A 10 3.91 1.05 -0.55
C ASP A 10 3.86 1.32 -2.07
N LEU A 11 2.99 2.22 -2.55
CA LEU A 11 2.94 2.60 -3.96
C LEU A 11 4.23 3.26 -4.43
N LEU A 12 4.87 4.05 -3.55
CA LEU A 12 6.16 4.69 -3.78
C LEU A 12 7.36 3.76 -3.52
N THR A 13 7.14 2.49 -3.16
CA THR A 13 8.21 1.47 -3.18
C THR A 13 8.30 0.78 -4.54
N ALA A 14 9.49 0.30 -4.87
CA ALA A 14 9.69 -0.47 -6.10
C ALA A 14 8.74 -1.68 -6.10
N PRO A 15 8.14 -2.06 -7.24
CA PRO A 15 7.15 -3.14 -7.28
C PRO A 15 7.61 -4.45 -6.65
N SER A 16 8.90 -4.78 -6.76
CA SER A 16 9.50 -5.98 -6.16
C SER A 16 9.56 -5.96 -4.63
N GLN A 17 9.36 -4.80 -4.00
CA GLN A 17 9.39 -4.61 -2.54
C GLN A 17 7.98 -4.44 -1.96
N ARG A 18 6.93 -4.41 -2.79
CA ARG A 18 5.55 -4.22 -2.34
C ARG A 18 5.02 -5.46 -1.63
N PRO A 19 4.07 -5.30 -0.68
CA PRO A 19 3.40 -6.43 -0.05
C PRO A 19 2.76 -7.38 -1.06
N VAL A 20 3.07 -8.67 -0.95
CA VAL A 20 2.50 -9.74 -1.78
C VAL A 20 1.25 -10.34 -1.16
N LEU A 21 1.19 -10.36 0.18
CA LEU A 21 0.09 -10.87 0.99
C LEU A 21 -0.28 -9.83 2.03
N PHE A 22 -1.55 -9.46 2.11
CA PHE A 22 -2.08 -8.50 3.07
C PHE A 22 -3.59 -8.68 3.25
N TYR A 23 -4.21 -7.93 4.15
CA TYR A 23 -5.65 -7.97 4.40
C TYR A 23 -6.34 -6.68 3.95
N ARG A 24 -7.55 -6.81 3.40
CA ARG A 24 -8.38 -5.69 2.91
C ARG A 24 -9.73 -5.65 3.61
N GLY A 25 -10.35 -4.48 3.68
CA GLY A 25 -11.68 -4.31 4.31
C GLY A 25 -11.63 -4.21 5.83
N TYR A 26 -10.44 -4.06 6.41
CA TYR A 26 -10.27 -3.58 7.78
C TYR A 26 -10.11 -2.06 7.72
N ASP A 27 -11.18 -1.34 8.02
CA ASP A 27 -11.30 0.10 7.74
C ASP A 27 -10.58 1.01 8.76
N VAL A 28 -9.51 0.51 9.39
CA VAL A 28 -8.65 1.30 10.28
C VAL A 28 -7.53 1.94 9.45
N LEU A 29 -7.39 3.25 9.58
CA LEU A 29 -6.42 4.02 8.81
C LEU A 29 -4.99 3.90 9.39
N ASP A 30 -4.02 3.73 8.49
CA ASP A 30 -2.62 3.99 8.76
C ASP A 30 -2.30 5.41 8.27
N THR A 31 -2.19 6.35 9.21
CA THR A 31 -1.97 7.78 8.91
C THR A 31 -0.53 8.09 8.52
N ASP A 32 0.41 7.21 8.86
CA ASP A 32 1.84 7.38 8.56
C ASP A 32 2.13 6.97 7.13
N LYS A 33 1.61 5.79 6.72
CA LYS A 33 1.77 5.27 5.36
C LYS A 33 0.71 5.73 4.37
N VAL A 34 -0.39 6.31 4.89
CA VAL A 34 -1.57 6.75 4.15
C VAL A 34 -2.23 5.60 3.39
N GLY A 35 -3.08 4.87 4.11
CA GLY A 35 -3.87 3.76 3.60
C GLY A 35 -4.66 3.10 4.73
N PHE A 36 -4.96 1.82 4.57
CA PHE A 36 -5.55 1.01 5.64
C PHE A 36 -4.50 0.11 6.28
N VAL A 37 -4.68 -0.16 7.58
CA VAL A 37 -3.91 -1.19 8.28
C VAL A 37 -4.20 -2.54 7.62
N ALA A 38 -3.18 -3.10 6.97
CA ALA A 38 -3.32 -4.27 6.11
C ALA A 38 -2.63 -5.53 6.66
N SER A 39 -2.15 -5.49 7.91
CA SER A 39 -1.46 -6.58 8.58
C SER A 39 -1.71 -6.56 10.09
N GLY A 40 -1.40 -7.66 10.78
CA GLY A 40 -1.66 -7.82 12.21
C GLY A 40 -2.93 -8.61 12.51
N ALA A 41 -3.15 -8.88 13.80
CA ALA A 41 -4.22 -9.76 14.27
C ALA A 41 -5.62 -9.20 13.93
N ASP A 42 -5.85 -7.90 14.13
CA ASP A 42 -7.15 -7.29 13.85
C ASP A 42 -7.44 -7.23 12.35
N ALA A 43 -6.46 -6.87 11.54
CA ALA A 43 -6.59 -6.89 10.08
C ALA A 43 -6.88 -8.31 9.57
N GLN A 44 -6.31 -9.34 10.19
CA GLN A 44 -6.62 -10.73 9.87
C GLN A 44 -8.01 -11.16 10.34
N ALA A 45 -8.43 -10.71 11.53
CA ALA A 45 -9.72 -11.09 12.12
C ALA A 45 -10.91 -10.46 11.37
N HIS A 46 -10.72 -9.25 10.84
CA HIS A 46 -11.78 -8.47 10.22
C HIS A 46 -11.65 -8.34 8.70
N GLY A 47 -10.45 -8.52 8.16
CA GLY A 47 -10.16 -8.32 6.75
C GLY A 47 -10.19 -9.59 5.90
N PHE A 48 -10.25 -9.38 4.60
CA PHE A 48 -10.12 -10.41 3.58
C PHE A 48 -8.65 -10.55 3.15
N ARG A 49 -8.12 -11.78 3.22
CA ARG A 49 -6.76 -12.09 2.77
C ARG A 49 -6.64 -11.89 1.26
N PHE A 50 -5.81 -10.94 0.85
CA PHE A 50 -5.51 -10.61 -0.53
C PHE A 50 -4.13 -11.13 -0.92
N ASP A 51 -4.04 -11.81 -2.07
CA ASP A 51 -2.80 -12.35 -2.63
C ASP A 51 -2.60 -11.81 -4.04
N THR A 52 -1.50 -11.06 -4.24
CA THR A 52 -1.20 -10.38 -5.51
C THR A 52 -0.70 -11.33 -6.59
N ARG A 53 -0.39 -12.58 -6.23
CA ARG A 53 0.05 -13.63 -7.17
C ARG A 53 -1.12 -14.27 -7.92
N LEU A 54 -2.36 -14.05 -7.46
CA LEU A 54 -3.55 -14.55 -8.13
C LEU A 54 -3.86 -13.73 -9.39
N ARG A 55 -4.41 -14.39 -10.41
CA ARG A 55 -4.78 -13.74 -11.67
C ARG A 55 -5.74 -12.57 -11.41
N GLY A 56 -5.38 -11.38 -11.89
CA GLY A 56 -6.15 -10.15 -11.71
C GLY A 56 -5.75 -9.29 -10.50
N ASN A 57 -4.97 -9.86 -9.56
CA ASN A 57 -4.57 -9.18 -8.32
C ASN A 57 -3.17 -8.56 -8.37
N GLY A 58 -2.50 -8.56 -9.52
CA GLY A 58 -1.12 -8.05 -9.64
C GLY A 58 -0.94 -6.64 -9.06
N ASN A 59 0.18 -6.43 -8.39
CA ASN A 59 0.59 -5.17 -7.74
C ASN A 59 1.74 -4.47 -8.48
N ALA A 60 1.96 -4.81 -9.75
CA ALA A 60 3.02 -4.27 -10.59
C ALA A 60 2.64 -2.91 -11.23
N GLY A 61 3.59 -2.32 -11.96
CA GLY A 61 3.44 -1.03 -12.61
C GLY A 61 3.52 0.14 -11.63
N HIS A 62 3.30 1.35 -12.13
CA HIS A 62 3.51 2.59 -11.35
C HIS A 62 4.94 2.67 -10.80
N ASP A 63 5.92 2.60 -11.70
CA ASP A 63 7.35 2.63 -11.34
C ASP A 63 7.86 4.06 -11.10
N TYR A 64 7.07 5.06 -11.52
CA TYR A 64 7.35 6.47 -11.29
C TYR A 64 7.34 6.81 -9.79
N GLY A 65 8.28 7.65 -9.37
CA GLY A 65 8.43 8.05 -7.96
C GLY A 65 9.11 6.99 -7.07
N THR A 66 9.30 5.75 -7.54
CA THR A 66 9.93 4.69 -6.73
C THR A 66 11.41 4.95 -6.43
N GLY A 67 12.09 5.68 -7.31
CA GLY A 67 13.49 6.11 -7.15
C GLY A 67 13.69 7.36 -6.28
N LEU A 68 12.63 7.98 -5.76
CA LEU A 68 12.76 9.09 -4.82
C LEU A 68 13.48 8.64 -3.54
N THR A 69 14.20 9.56 -2.92
CA THR A 69 14.78 9.34 -1.60
C THR A 69 13.68 9.26 -0.53
N ALA A 70 13.99 8.67 0.62
CA ALA A 70 13.02 8.58 1.72
C ALA A 70 12.49 9.95 2.20
N PRO A 71 13.30 11.03 2.30
CA PRO A 71 12.78 12.37 2.58
C PRO A 71 11.83 12.90 1.50
N GLU A 72 12.15 12.71 0.22
CA GLU A 72 11.28 13.16 -0.89
C GLU A 72 9.95 12.40 -0.92
N LYS A 73 9.97 11.08 -0.67
CA LYS A 73 8.74 10.27 -0.55
C LYS A 73 7.84 10.78 0.57
N ARG A 74 8.43 11.07 1.75
CA ARG A 74 7.67 11.65 2.87
C ARG A 74 7.09 13.01 2.51
N ALA A 75 7.88 13.90 1.89
CA ALA A 75 7.39 15.22 1.47
C ALA A 75 6.24 15.12 0.46
N LEU A 76 6.32 14.18 -0.49
CA LEU A 76 5.24 13.91 -1.44
C LEU A 76 3.98 13.39 -0.74
N ILE A 77 4.13 12.46 0.21
CA ILE A 77 3.00 11.95 0.99
C ILE A 77 2.33 13.08 1.79
N GLU A 78 3.10 13.94 2.46
CA GLU A 78 2.54 15.09 3.18
C GLU A 78 1.81 16.07 2.26
N PHE A 79 2.34 16.32 1.06
CA PHE A 79 1.63 17.12 0.06
C PHE A 79 0.30 16.47 -0.36
N LEU A 80 0.29 15.16 -0.62
CA LEU A 80 -0.92 14.43 -1.01
C LEU A 80 -1.99 14.41 0.09
N LYS A 81 -1.62 14.50 1.37
CA LYS A 81 -2.56 14.63 2.49
C LYS A 81 -3.37 15.94 2.46
N THR A 82 -2.95 16.93 1.68
CA THR A 82 -3.63 18.25 1.58
C THR A 82 -4.63 18.36 0.43
N LEU A 83 -4.74 17.33 -0.43
CA LEU A 83 -5.66 17.27 -1.57
C LEU A 83 -6.99 16.63 -1.19
#